data_AF-A0A963JUJ1-F1
#
_entry.id   AF-A0A963JUJ1-F1
#
_cell.length_a   1.000
_cell.length_b   1.000
_cell.length_c   1.000
_cell.angle_alpha   90.00
_cell.angle_beta   90.00
_cell.angle_gamma   90.00
#
_symmetry.space_group_name_H-M   'P 1'
#
loop_
_entity.id
_entity.type
_entity.pdbx_description
1 polymer ?
#
loop_
_entity_poly.entity_id
_entity_poly.type
_entity_poly.pdbx_seq_one_letter_code
_entity_poly.pdbx_strand_id
1 'polypeptide(L)'
;LEQLRRQVTKPLLDHELQEVRNSLRKQIKDTVKLGQWLDQIHQQVLDHLAFFIPVEGAEGSDDERKDELDALLAHCHVNLAVDNDGLTSAPVLIEDNPQLRNLFGSIEYQAEADALLADFSCIHAGSLLKAHGGFLMLHLRDLLGNEGLWERLRRFLRCSRLQIEESGASHGAMAAVSLQPEAVDVQVKIVLIGSVDAYYALQEADPEVARRFRVKVDFAEAFGATPQTRQTTATFIAHTGKKRGLPDFSAAAVARMLEQTHREADDQRRQSALFAQTEALAIESAALCRARSGTRVEAADIDAALQARTLRHNYPEQRLHETITDGERLLSLHGMHVGQINALTQIDLGDYRFGFPV
;
A
#
# COMPACT_ATOMS: atom_id res chain seq x y z
N LEU A 1 -0.35 -59.18 13.82
CA LEU A 1 0.71 -58.27 14.34
C LEU A 1 0.33 -56.80 14.14
N GLU A 2 -0.14 -56.40 12.96
CA GLU A 2 -0.60 -55.02 12.68
C GLU A 2 -1.73 -54.54 13.61
N GLN A 3 -2.75 -55.37 13.87
CA GLN A 3 -3.84 -55.01 14.81
C GLN A 3 -3.34 -54.78 16.25
N LEU A 4 -2.35 -55.56 16.70
CA LEU A 4 -1.74 -55.41 18.02
C LEU A 4 -0.91 -54.12 18.09
N ARG A 5 -0.16 -53.81 17.03
CA ARG A 5 0.61 -52.56 16.91
C ARG A 5 -0.32 -51.35 16.92
N ARG A 6 -1.41 -51.39 16.15
CA ARG A 6 -2.44 -50.34 16.16
C ARG A 6 -3.04 -50.12 17.55
N GLN A 7 -3.28 -51.20 18.32
CA GLN A 7 -3.79 -51.11 19.69
C GLN A 7 -2.80 -50.48 20.69
N VAL A 8 -1.49 -50.66 20.49
CA VAL A 8 -0.45 -50.11 21.37
C VAL A 8 -0.11 -48.66 21.01
N THR A 9 -0.04 -48.32 19.71
CA THR A 9 0.34 -46.98 19.25
C THR A 9 -0.78 -45.97 19.35
N LYS A 10 -2.04 -46.40 19.16
CA LYS A 10 -3.21 -45.52 19.24
C LYS A 10 -3.29 -44.68 20.53
N PRO A 11 -3.19 -45.23 21.75
CA PRO A 11 -3.27 -44.42 22.97
C PRO A 11 -2.11 -43.42 23.12
N LEU A 12 -0.93 -43.71 22.55
CA LEU A 12 0.20 -42.78 22.55
C LEU A 12 -0.07 -41.60 21.60
N LEU A 13 -0.53 -41.89 20.39
CA LEU A 13 -0.88 -40.87 19.40
C LEU A 13 -2.07 -40.01 19.86
N ASP A 14 -3.08 -40.63 20.47
CA ASP A 14 -4.21 -39.93 21.08
C ASP A 14 -3.76 -38.95 22.18
N HIS A 15 -2.76 -39.31 22.98
CA HIS A 15 -2.21 -38.45 24.03
C HIS A 15 -1.53 -37.20 23.45
N GLU A 16 -0.60 -37.39 22.51
CA GLU A 16 0.15 -36.30 21.88
C GLU A 16 -0.77 -35.34 21.10
N LEU A 17 -1.71 -35.88 20.31
CA LEU A 17 -2.67 -35.05 19.57
C LEU A 17 -3.62 -34.30 20.52
N GLN A 18 -3.95 -34.88 21.68
CA GLN A 18 -4.76 -34.21 22.69
C GLN A 18 -3.99 -33.07 23.37
N GLU A 19 -2.68 -33.21 23.57
CA GLU A 19 -1.83 -32.13 24.08
C GLU A 19 -1.79 -30.94 23.10
N VAL A 20 -1.56 -31.21 21.81
CA VAL A 20 -1.61 -30.20 20.74
C VAL A 20 -2.99 -29.54 20.67
N ARG A 21 -4.07 -30.34 20.76
CA ARG A 21 -5.43 -29.82 20.76
C ARG A 21 -5.68 -28.90 21.95
N ASN A 22 -5.18 -29.26 23.13
CA ASN A 22 -5.36 -28.47 24.36
C ASN A 22 -4.57 -27.16 24.33
N SER A 23 -3.36 -27.15 23.75
CA SER A 23 -2.55 -25.94 23.63
C SER A 23 -3.18 -24.91 22.68
N LEU A 24 -3.77 -25.37 21.57
CA LEU A 24 -4.35 -24.52 20.53
C LEU A 24 -5.80 -24.08 20.80
N ARG A 25 -6.53 -24.76 21.70
CA ARG A 25 -7.97 -24.55 21.95
C ARG A 25 -8.37 -23.12 22.30
N LYS A 26 -7.49 -22.35 22.95
CA LYS A 26 -7.78 -20.96 23.37
C LYS A 26 -7.67 -19.94 22.24
N GLN A 27 -6.94 -20.26 21.16
CA GLN A 27 -6.52 -19.28 20.16
C GLN A 27 -7.28 -19.44 18.82
N ILE A 28 -8.03 -20.53 18.64
CA ILE A 28 -8.63 -20.88 17.35
C ILE A 28 -10.12 -20.56 17.30
N LYS A 29 -10.54 -19.84 16.25
CA LYS A 29 -11.95 -19.53 15.96
C LYS A 29 -12.74 -20.77 15.52
N ASP A 30 -12.15 -21.66 14.72
CA ASP A 30 -12.81 -22.85 14.18
C ASP A 30 -12.20 -24.14 14.74
N THR A 31 -12.68 -24.55 15.92
CA THR A 31 -12.19 -25.75 16.62
C THR A 31 -12.65 -27.04 15.94
N VAL A 32 -13.71 -26.99 15.11
CA VAL A 32 -14.25 -28.16 14.42
C VAL A 32 -13.33 -28.56 13.28
N LYS A 33 -12.89 -27.60 12.46
CA LYS A 33 -11.97 -27.87 11.34
C LYS A 33 -10.61 -28.38 11.81
N LEU A 34 -10.03 -27.75 12.85
CA LEU A 34 -8.80 -28.26 13.44
C LEU A 34 -8.97 -29.69 13.94
N GLY A 35 -10.10 -29.98 14.61
CA GLY A 35 -10.41 -31.33 15.08
C GLY A 35 -10.43 -32.34 13.93
N GLN A 36 -11.15 -32.03 12.85
CA GLN A 36 -11.22 -32.88 11.66
C GLN A 36 -9.84 -33.11 11.02
N TRP A 37 -9.01 -32.07 10.92
CA TRP A 37 -7.65 -32.20 10.38
C TRP A 37 -6.74 -33.07 11.26
N LEU A 38 -6.79 -32.88 12.59
CA LEU A 38 -6.05 -33.73 13.53
C LEU A 38 -6.52 -35.19 13.47
N ASP A 39 -7.82 -35.42 13.30
CA ASP A 39 -8.39 -36.77 13.16
C ASP A 39 -7.96 -37.42 11.82
N GLN A 40 -7.82 -36.63 10.75
CA GLN A 40 -7.26 -37.09 9.47
C GLN A 40 -5.79 -37.48 9.61
N ILE A 41 -4.96 -36.66 10.28
CA ILE A 41 -3.57 -37.02 10.58
C ILE A 41 -3.51 -38.30 11.42
N HIS A 42 -4.35 -38.39 12.46
CA HIS A 42 -4.42 -39.57 13.30
C HIS A 42 -4.69 -40.84 12.48
N GLN A 43 -5.65 -40.79 11.54
CA GLN A 43 -5.94 -41.92 10.65
C GLN A 43 -4.77 -42.21 9.70
N GLN A 44 -4.19 -41.19 9.05
CA GLN A 44 -3.08 -41.35 8.12
C GLN A 44 -1.85 -42.00 8.76
N VAL A 45 -1.48 -41.59 9.98
CA VAL A 45 -0.36 -42.18 10.72
C VAL A 45 -0.67 -43.63 11.11
N LEU A 46 -1.91 -43.93 11.52
CA LEU A 46 -2.29 -45.29 11.91
C LEU A 46 -2.36 -46.27 10.72
N ASP A 47 -2.72 -45.79 9.54
CA ASP A 47 -2.82 -46.62 8.35
C ASP A 47 -1.44 -46.93 7.73
N HIS A 48 -0.41 -46.12 8.05
CA HIS A 48 0.96 -46.24 7.53
C HIS A 48 2.02 -46.52 8.61
N LEU A 49 1.66 -47.21 9.69
CA LEU A 49 2.58 -47.55 10.78
C LEU A 49 3.80 -48.38 10.33
N ALA A 50 3.73 -49.03 9.17
CA ALA A 50 4.83 -49.81 8.61
C ALA A 50 6.08 -48.97 8.31
N PHE A 51 5.91 -47.71 7.89
CA PHE A 51 7.02 -46.82 7.52
C PHE A 51 7.87 -46.38 8.72
N PHE A 52 7.32 -46.45 9.94
CA PHE A 52 8.03 -46.10 11.18
C PHE A 52 8.93 -47.23 11.70
N ILE A 53 8.92 -48.41 11.06
CA ILE A 53 9.67 -49.58 11.52
C ILE A 53 10.89 -49.77 10.62
N PRO A 54 12.13 -49.74 11.17
CA PRO A 54 13.32 -49.99 10.38
C PRO A 54 13.33 -51.43 9.85
N VAL A 55 13.66 -51.60 8.58
CA VAL A 55 13.79 -52.92 7.94
C VAL A 55 15.24 -53.36 8.09
N GLU A 56 15.50 -54.37 8.93
CA GLU A 56 16.83 -54.97 9.05
C GLU A 56 17.05 -56.01 7.94
N GLY A 57 18.02 -55.78 7.05
CA GLY A 57 18.62 -56.85 6.23
C GLY A 57 18.59 -56.73 4.71
N ALA A 58 18.15 -55.62 4.11
CA ALA A 58 18.23 -55.42 2.65
C ALA A 58 18.76 -54.03 2.28
N GLU A 59 19.93 -53.98 1.63
CA GLU A 59 20.53 -52.75 1.08
C GLU A 59 19.55 -52.08 0.10
N GLY A 60 19.27 -50.78 0.31
CA GLY A 60 18.35 -49.97 -0.51
C GLY A 60 16.90 -49.89 0.00
N SER A 61 16.38 -50.93 0.66
CA SER A 61 14.98 -50.95 1.15
C SER A 61 14.68 -49.97 2.29
N ASP A 62 15.71 -49.58 3.06
CA ASP A 62 15.55 -48.64 4.17
C ASP A 62 15.56 -47.18 3.71
N ASP A 63 16.10 -46.89 2.52
CA ASP A 63 16.10 -45.53 1.96
C ASP A 63 14.76 -45.23 1.29
N GLU A 64 14.18 -46.17 0.52
CA GLU A 64 12.81 -46.04 -0.01
C GLU A 64 11.77 -45.85 1.11
N ARG A 65 11.92 -46.58 2.24
CA ARG A 65 11.07 -46.40 3.43
C ARG A 65 11.22 -45.01 4.04
N LYS A 66 12.43 -44.46 4.11
CA LYS A 66 12.67 -43.11 4.64
C LYS A 66 12.01 -42.07 3.74
N ASP A 67 12.12 -42.21 2.43
CA ASP A 67 11.47 -41.32 1.48
C ASP A 67 9.93 -41.36 1.62
N GLU A 68 9.34 -42.55 1.78
CA GLU A 68 7.90 -42.70 2.04
C GLU A 68 7.47 -42.13 3.41
N LEU A 69 8.32 -42.29 4.44
CA LEU A 69 8.10 -41.69 5.75
C LEU A 69 8.16 -40.17 5.69
N ASP A 70 9.15 -39.60 4.99
CA ASP A 70 9.32 -38.16 4.82
C ASP A 70 8.15 -37.57 4.01
N ALA A 71 7.69 -38.28 2.98
CA ALA A 71 6.48 -37.91 2.25
C ALA A 71 5.24 -37.91 3.16
N LEU A 72 5.07 -38.91 4.03
CA LEU A 72 3.96 -38.94 5.00
C LEU A 72 4.06 -37.81 6.02
N LEU A 73 5.25 -37.51 6.51
CA LEU A 73 5.48 -36.41 7.45
C LEU A 73 5.22 -35.05 6.78
N ALA A 74 5.59 -34.88 5.51
CA ALA A 74 5.29 -33.68 4.72
C ALA A 74 3.79 -33.33 4.72
N HIS A 75 2.91 -34.33 4.64
CA HIS A 75 1.45 -34.12 4.71
C HIS A 75 0.94 -33.70 6.10
N CYS A 76 1.73 -33.94 7.15
CA CYS A 76 1.40 -33.53 8.51
C CYS A 76 1.84 -32.10 8.84
N HIS A 77 2.62 -31.44 7.97
CA HIS A 77 3.07 -30.07 8.19
C HIS A 77 1.92 -29.05 8.08
N VAL A 78 2.10 -27.91 8.74
CA VAL A 78 1.19 -26.76 8.66
C VAL A 78 1.92 -25.62 7.99
N ASN A 79 1.31 -25.03 6.97
CA ASN A 79 1.81 -23.79 6.36
C ASN A 79 1.33 -22.57 7.15
N LEU A 80 2.26 -21.85 7.77
CA LEU A 80 1.98 -20.58 8.45
C LEU A 80 1.93 -19.44 7.43
N ALA A 81 0.74 -19.19 6.89
CA ALA A 81 0.55 -18.19 5.83
C ALA A 81 0.76 -16.73 6.31
N VAL A 82 0.43 -16.43 7.58
CA VAL A 82 0.60 -15.10 8.19
C VAL A 82 1.03 -15.26 9.65
N ASP A 83 2.15 -14.65 10.01
CA ASP A 83 2.63 -14.55 11.39
C ASP A 83 2.44 -13.13 11.92
N ASN A 84 1.78 -13.03 13.09
CA ASN A 84 1.48 -11.77 13.77
C ASN A 84 1.96 -11.77 15.24
N ASP A 85 2.76 -12.74 15.69
CA ASP A 85 3.12 -12.93 17.11
C ASP A 85 3.80 -11.69 17.73
N GLY A 86 4.60 -10.96 16.94
CA GLY A 86 5.29 -9.75 17.37
C GLY A 86 4.48 -8.45 17.32
N LEU A 87 3.22 -8.48 16.88
CA LEU A 87 2.44 -7.26 16.67
C LEU A 87 1.76 -6.77 17.96
N THR A 88 2.07 -5.53 18.35
CA THR A 88 1.45 -4.85 19.50
C THR A 88 0.17 -4.09 19.16
N SER A 89 -0.13 -3.94 17.87
CA SER A 89 -1.31 -3.22 17.36
C SER A 89 -1.85 -3.87 16.08
N ALA A 90 -3.06 -3.48 15.67
CA ALA A 90 -3.69 -4.03 14.47
C ALA A 90 -2.83 -3.75 13.21
N PRO A 91 -2.74 -4.72 12.27
CA PRO A 91 -1.92 -4.56 11.07
C PRO A 91 -2.42 -3.39 10.21
N VAL A 92 -1.51 -2.54 9.75
CA VAL A 92 -1.80 -1.44 8.81
C VAL A 92 -0.90 -1.62 7.60
N LEU A 93 -1.47 -2.05 6.49
CA LEU A 93 -0.74 -2.31 5.25
C LEU A 93 -1.11 -1.27 4.19
N ILE A 94 -0.09 -0.76 3.52
CA ILE A 94 -0.24 0.09 2.33
C ILE A 94 0.21 -0.77 1.15
N GLU A 95 -0.69 -0.98 0.18
CA GLU A 95 -0.36 -1.72 -1.03
C GLU A 95 -0.21 -0.73 -2.19
N ASP A 96 1.05 -0.46 -2.54
CA ASP A 96 1.43 0.49 -3.59
C ASP A 96 1.32 -0.11 -5.00
N ASN A 97 1.28 -1.44 -5.13
CA ASN A 97 1.15 -2.12 -6.42
C ASN A 97 0.10 -3.24 -6.33
N PRO A 98 -1.20 -2.87 -6.33
CA PRO A 98 -2.27 -3.84 -6.22
C PRO A 98 -2.32 -4.71 -7.47
N GLN A 99 -1.78 -5.92 -7.36
CA GLN A 99 -1.94 -7.00 -8.32
C GLN A 99 -2.81 -8.10 -7.72
N LEU A 100 -3.45 -8.93 -8.56
CA LEU A 100 -4.29 -10.04 -8.11
C LEU A 100 -3.56 -10.94 -7.11
N ARG A 101 -2.33 -11.35 -7.43
CA ARG A 101 -1.48 -12.15 -6.55
C ARG A 101 -1.11 -11.43 -5.25
N ASN A 102 -0.79 -10.15 -5.32
CA ASN A 102 -0.36 -9.38 -4.15
C ASN A 102 -1.53 -9.18 -3.18
N LEU A 103 -2.73 -8.87 -3.68
CA LEU A 103 -3.91 -8.62 -2.84
C LEU A 103 -4.54 -9.91 -2.33
N PHE A 104 -4.80 -10.86 -3.22
CA PHE A 104 -5.60 -12.05 -2.91
C PHE A 104 -4.76 -13.26 -2.50
N GLY A 105 -3.45 -13.24 -2.77
CA GLY A 105 -2.56 -14.37 -2.60
C GLY A 105 -2.34 -15.12 -3.92
N SER A 106 -1.39 -16.06 -3.89
CA SER A 106 -1.03 -16.89 -5.03
C SER A 106 -0.69 -18.30 -4.57
N ILE A 107 -0.71 -19.22 -5.53
CA ILE A 107 -0.20 -20.57 -5.37
C ILE A 107 1.01 -20.63 -6.31
N GLU A 108 2.17 -21.04 -5.81
CA GLU A 108 3.38 -21.12 -6.62
C GLU A 108 3.61 -22.57 -7.05
N TYR A 109 3.65 -22.84 -8.35
CA TYR A 109 3.96 -24.18 -8.84
C TYR A 109 5.48 -24.36 -8.95
N GLN A 110 5.97 -25.47 -8.42
CA GLN A 110 7.33 -25.92 -8.64
C GLN A 110 7.34 -26.83 -9.88
N ALA A 111 8.25 -26.54 -10.81
CA ALA A 111 8.43 -27.37 -12.00
C ALA A 111 9.34 -28.53 -11.66
N GLU A 112 8.79 -29.74 -11.62
CA GLU A 112 9.55 -30.96 -11.36
C GLU A 112 9.43 -31.90 -12.57
N ALA A 113 10.55 -32.05 -13.29
CA ALA A 113 10.71 -32.81 -14.53
C ALA A 113 9.67 -32.51 -15.63
N ASP A 114 8.48 -33.12 -15.55
CA ASP A 114 7.42 -33.13 -16.58
C ASP A 114 6.03 -32.72 -16.02
N ALA A 115 5.98 -32.32 -14.74
CA ALA A 115 4.76 -31.89 -14.06
C ALA A 115 4.96 -30.62 -13.24
N LEU A 116 3.90 -29.82 -13.13
CA LEU A 116 3.81 -28.71 -12.19
C LEU A 116 3.22 -29.27 -10.90
N LEU A 117 4.01 -29.30 -9.84
CA LEU A 117 3.60 -29.77 -8.52
C LEU A 117 3.40 -28.56 -7.60
N ALA A 118 2.24 -28.51 -6.96
CA ALA A 118 1.98 -27.56 -5.88
C ALA A 118 1.31 -28.32 -4.74
N ASP A 119 1.79 -28.07 -3.53
CA ASP A 119 1.20 -28.54 -2.29
C ASP A 119 0.68 -27.35 -1.46
N PHE A 120 0.18 -27.63 -0.25
CA PHE A 120 -0.32 -26.58 0.63
C PHE A 120 0.77 -25.60 1.11
N SER A 121 2.05 -25.99 1.04
CA SER A 121 3.19 -25.14 1.44
C SER A 121 3.45 -24.03 0.41
N CYS A 122 3.03 -24.24 -0.84
CA CYS A 122 3.17 -23.29 -1.94
C CYS A 122 2.13 -22.15 -1.93
N ILE A 123 1.21 -22.15 -0.96
CA ILE A 123 0.16 -21.13 -0.83
C ILE A 123 0.74 -19.91 -0.11
N HIS A 124 0.69 -18.76 -0.79
CA HIS A 124 1.18 -17.48 -0.28
C HIS A 124 0.04 -16.51 0.04
N ALA A 125 0.07 -15.95 1.25
CA ALA A 125 -0.90 -14.96 1.70
C ALA A 125 -0.75 -13.62 0.96
N GLY A 126 -1.86 -13.12 0.43
CA GLY A 126 -1.96 -11.76 -0.07
C GLY A 126 -2.14 -10.71 1.04
N SER A 127 -2.05 -9.44 0.66
CA SER A 127 -2.20 -8.27 1.52
C SER A 127 -3.56 -8.22 2.22
N LEU A 128 -4.64 -8.76 1.64
CA LEU A 128 -5.93 -8.89 2.33
C LEU A 128 -5.86 -9.83 3.53
N LEU A 129 -5.21 -10.99 3.39
CA LEU A 129 -5.07 -11.95 4.47
C LEU A 129 -4.10 -11.42 5.55
N LYS A 130 -3.00 -10.80 5.12
CA LYS A 130 -2.04 -10.14 6.03
C LYS A 130 -2.67 -8.98 6.82
N ALA A 131 -3.63 -8.27 6.23
CA ALA A 131 -4.37 -7.19 6.90
C ALA A 131 -5.54 -7.67 7.76
N HIS A 132 -5.73 -8.98 7.94
CA HIS A 132 -6.82 -9.53 8.76
C HIS A 132 -6.79 -8.95 10.19
N GLY A 133 -7.92 -8.42 10.63
CA GLY A 133 -8.07 -7.75 11.93
C GLY A 133 -7.63 -6.27 11.93
N GLY A 134 -7.18 -5.72 10.80
CA GLY A 134 -6.64 -4.37 10.71
C GLY A 134 -7.11 -3.58 9.49
N PHE A 135 -6.18 -2.87 8.85
CA PHE A 135 -6.42 -1.89 7.80
C PHE A 135 -5.58 -2.18 6.55
N LEU A 136 -6.19 -1.99 5.39
CA LEU A 136 -5.53 -2.04 4.08
C LEU A 136 -5.79 -0.72 3.35
N MET A 137 -4.72 -0.02 2.99
CA MET A 137 -4.76 1.24 2.24
C MET A 137 -4.45 0.96 0.77
N LEU A 138 -5.30 1.46 -0.12
CA LEU A 138 -5.20 1.26 -1.57
C LEU A 138 -5.39 2.58 -2.31
N HIS A 139 -4.63 2.77 -3.37
CA HIS A 139 -4.84 3.89 -4.28
C HIS A 139 -5.96 3.56 -5.29
N LEU A 140 -6.99 4.40 -5.31
CA LEU A 140 -8.18 4.18 -6.15
C LEU A 140 -7.84 4.14 -7.63
N ARG A 141 -6.88 4.95 -8.08
CA ARG A 141 -6.43 4.99 -9.47
C ARG A 141 -5.90 3.63 -9.95
N ASP A 142 -5.17 2.93 -9.10
CA ASP A 142 -4.55 1.64 -9.45
C ASP A 142 -5.59 0.52 -9.52
N LEU A 143 -6.66 0.64 -8.74
CA LEU A 143 -7.80 -0.27 -8.80
C LEU A 143 -8.64 -0.06 -10.08
N LEU A 144 -8.91 1.20 -10.44
CA LEU A 144 -9.70 1.54 -11.62
C LEU A 144 -9.00 1.15 -12.93
N GLY A 145 -7.67 1.06 -12.95
CA GLY A 145 -6.90 0.63 -14.12
C GLY A 145 -6.91 -0.88 -14.38
N ASN A 146 -7.39 -1.71 -13.45
CA ASN A 146 -7.35 -3.17 -13.56
C ASN A 146 -8.73 -3.79 -13.32
N GLU A 147 -9.46 -4.07 -14.42
CA GLU A 147 -10.83 -4.59 -14.39
C GLU A 147 -10.95 -5.93 -13.64
N GLY A 148 -10.02 -6.87 -13.87
CA GLY A 148 -10.06 -8.18 -13.21
C GLY A 148 -9.83 -8.11 -11.70
N LEU A 149 -8.95 -7.20 -11.27
CA LEU A 149 -8.73 -6.94 -9.85
C LEU A 149 -9.96 -6.29 -9.20
N TRP A 150 -10.56 -5.32 -9.89
CA TRP A 150 -11.77 -4.63 -9.44
C TRP A 150 -12.94 -5.60 -9.24
N GLU A 151 -13.14 -6.52 -10.19
CA GLU A 151 -14.21 -7.52 -10.10
C GLU A 151 -14.02 -8.44 -8.89
N ARG A 152 -12.80 -8.96 -8.67
CA ARG A 152 -12.50 -9.79 -7.49
C ARG A 152 -12.68 -9.01 -6.19
N LEU A 153 -12.26 -7.74 -6.15
CA LEU A 153 -12.44 -6.88 -4.98
C LEU A 153 -13.93 -6.65 -4.68
N ARG A 154 -14.76 -6.44 -5.71
CA ARG A 154 -16.21 -6.31 -5.55
C ARG A 154 -16.84 -7.57 -4.97
N ARG A 155 -16.41 -8.76 -5.42
CA ARG A 155 -16.85 -10.04 -4.86
C ARG A 155 -16.43 -10.17 -3.39
N PHE A 156 -15.18 -9.84 -3.07
CA PHE A 156 -14.67 -9.83 -1.70
C PHE A 156 -15.47 -8.87 -0.80
N LEU A 157 -15.70 -7.64 -1.24
CA LEU A 157 -16.49 -6.64 -0.50
C LEU A 157 -17.94 -7.06 -0.23
N ARG A 158 -18.49 -7.98 -1.04
CA ARG A 158 -19.83 -8.54 -0.85
C ARG A 158 -19.86 -9.70 0.13
N CYS A 159 -18.89 -10.61 0.06
CA CYS A 159 -18.92 -11.88 0.80
C CYS A 159 -17.99 -11.91 2.03
N SER A 160 -17.04 -10.98 2.14
CA SER A 160 -15.97 -10.96 3.16
C SER A 160 -15.17 -12.27 3.24
N ARG A 161 -15.16 -13.03 2.15
CA ARG A 161 -14.48 -14.31 2.01
C ARG A 161 -13.37 -14.19 0.98
N LEU A 162 -12.16 -14.55 1.39
CA LEU A 162 -11.00 -14.59 0.54
C LEU A 162 -10.81 -16.02 0.05
N GLN A 163 -10.86 -16.21 -1.26
CA GLN A 163 -10.49 -17.47 -1.89
C GLN A 163 -9.20 -17.23 -2.68
N ILE A 164 -8.16 -18.00 -2.36
CA ILE A 164 -6.89 -17.97 -3.08
C ILE A 164 -7.05 -18.85 -4.30
N GLU A 165 -6.95 -18.26 -5.48
CA GLU A 165 -7.13 -18.97 -6.76
C GLU A 165 -6.04 -18.56 -7.74
N GLU A 166 -5.47 -19.56 -8.40
CA GLU A 166 -4.66 -19.38 -9.61
C GLU A 166 -5.54 -18.96 -10.78
N SER A 167 -5.06 -18.05 -11.63
CA SER A 167 -5.64 -17.89 -12.95
C SER A 167 -5.11 -19.00 -13.86
N GLY A 168 -5.91 -20.05 -14.11
CA GLY A 168 -5.49 -21.21 -14.92
C GLY A 168 -5.06 -20.89 -16.37
N ALA A 169 -5.17 -19.63 -16.83
CA ALA A 169 -4.75 -19.21 -18.16
C ALA A 169 -3.22 -19.11 -18.34
N SER A 170 -2.41 -19.08 -17.27
CA SER A 170 -0.96 -18.88 -17.37
C SER A 170 -0.14 -20.13 -17.71
N HIS A 171 -0.72 -21.35 -17.66
CA HIS A 171 0.09 -22.59 -17.68
C HIS A 171 -0.20 -23.55 -18.85
N GLY A 172 -1.10 -23.19 -19.78
CA GLY A 172 -1.35 -24.00 -20.97
C GLY A 172 -1.88 -25.41 -20.66
N ALA A 173 -1.79 -26.33 -21.62
CA ALA A 173 -2.37 -27.68 -21.56
C ALA A 173 -1.63 -28.69 -20.65
N MET A 174 -0.66 -28.24 -19.84
CA MET A 174 -0.05 -29.09 -18.81
C MET A 174 -1.00 -29.14 -17.62
N ALA A 175 -1.68 -30.28 -17.47
CA ALA A 175 -2.64 -30.52 -16.40
C ALA A 175 -1.96 -30.51 -15.03
N ALA A 176 -1.84 -29.33 -14.42
CA ALA A 176 -1.53 -29.19 -13.01
C ALA A 176 -2.72 -29.70 -12.17
N VAL A 177 -2.46 -30.39 -11.07
CA VAL A 177 -3.47 -30.59 -10.02
C VAL A 177 -3.80 -29.21 -9.48
N SER A 178 -4.98 -28.69 -9.80
CA SER A 178 -5.43 -27.40 -9.29
C SER A 178 -5.73 -27.54 -7.81
N LEU A 179 -4.88 -26.96 -6.97
CA LEU A 179 -5.23 -26.74 -5.57
C LEU A 179 -6.36 -25.71 -5.51
N GLN A 180 -7.42 -26.06 -4.79
CA GLN A 180 -8.52 -25.16 -4.49
C GLN A 180 -8.63 -24.99 -2.97
N PRO A 181 -7.85 -24.08 -2.37
CA PRO A 181 -7.95 -23.76 -0.95
C PRO A 181 -9.36 -23.35 -0.57
N GLU A 182 -9.79 -23.75 0.62
CA GLU A 182 -11.07 -23.29 1.15
C GLU A 182 -11.06 -21.76 1.34
N ALA A 183 -12.19 -21.11 1.06
CA ALA A 183 -12.32 -19.68 1.31
C ALA A 183 -12.25 -19.36 2.81
N VAL A 184 -11.44 -18.35 3.14
CA VAL A 184 -11.22 -17.89 4.53
C VAL A 184 -12.03 -16.62 4.78
N ASP A 185 -12.72 -16.55 5.92
CA ASP A 185 -13.40 -15.32 6.34
C ASP A 185 -12.34 -14.27 6.75
N VAL A 186 -12.31 -13.13 6.05
CA VAL A 186 -11.34 -12.07 6.30
C VAL A 186 -12.02 -10.77 6.72
N GLN A 187 -11.57 -10.22 7.86
CA GLN A 187 -12.07 -8.97 8.40
C GLN A 187 -11.01 -7.87 8.21
N VAL A 188 -11.19 -7.00 7.22
CA VAL A 188 -10.28 -5.88 6.95
C VAL A 188 -11.07 -4.59 6.76
N LYS A 189 -10.55 -3.48 7.28
CA LYS A 189 -11.02 -2.14 6.93
C LYS A 189 -10.22 -1.61 5.74
N ILE A 190 -10.88 -1.44 4.60
CA ILE A 190 -10.24 -0.92 3.39
C ILE A 190 -10.36 0.61 3.37
N VAL A 191 -9.24 1.29 3.17
CA VAL A 191 -9.15 2.74 3.00
C VAL A 191 -8.72 3.03 1.57
N LEU A 192 -9.61 3.66 0.79
CA LEU A 192 -9.31 4.07 -0.58
C LEU A 192 -8.81 5.51 -0.59
N ILE A 193 -7.67 5.74 -1.24
CA ILE A 193 -7.03 7.05 -1.40
C ILE A 193 -7.09 7.43 -2.88
N GLY A 194 -7.72 8.55 -3.20
CA GLY A 194 -7.88 8.97 -4.59
C GLY A 194 -8.12 10.47 -4.71
N SER A 195 -8.04 10.97 -5.95
CA SER A 195 -8.44 12.33 -6.28
C SER A 195 -9.97 12.46 -6.26
N VAL A 196 -10.43 13.71 -6.24
CA VAL A 196 -11.86 14.05 -6.37
C VAL A 196 -12.45 13.43 -7.63
N ASP A 197 -11.74 13.54 -8.76
CA ASP A 197 -12.18 12.97 -10.04
C ASP A 197 -12.29 11.44 -9.99
N ALA A 198 -11.32 10.75 -9.38
CA ALA A 198 -11.34 9.30 -9.25
C ALA A 198 -12.52 8.83 -8.37
N TYR A 199 -12.84 9.57 -7.32
CA TYR A 199 -14.00 9.28 -6.47
C TYR A 199 -15.33 9.38 -7.24
N TYR A 200 -15.53 10.47 -8.00
CA TYR A 200 -16.76 10.63 -8.77
C TYR A 200 -16.85 9.65 -9.95
N ALA A 201 -15.72 9.31 -10.58
CA ALA A 201 -15.67 8.26 -11.59
C ALA A 201 -16.09 6.89 -11.02
N LEU A 202 -15.63 6.54 -9.81
CA LEU A 202 -16.08 5.34 -9.11
C LEU A 202 -17.58 5.39 -8.81
N GLN A 203 -18.09 6.53 -8.35
CA GLN A 203 -19.50 6.68 -8.00
C GLN A 203 -20.43 6.52 -9.20
N GLU A 204 -20.01 6.99 -10.37
CA GLU A 204 -20.73 6.84 -11.64
C GLU A 204 -20.63 5.41 -12.19
N ALA A 205 -19.42 4.83 -12.20
CA ALA A 205 -19.18 3.50 -12.76
C ALA A 205 -19.74 2.35 -11.91
N ASP A 206 -19.62 2.41 -10.58
CA ASP A 206 -20.13 1.38 -9.66
C ASP A 206 -20.73 1.97 -8.36
N PRO A 207 -22.00 2.43 -8.42
CA PRO A 207 -22.69 2.99 -7.26
C PRO A 207 -22.84 2.00 -6.09
N GLU A 208 -22.88 0.69 -6.35
CA GLU A 208 -23.04 -0.31 -5.30
C GLU A 208 -21.79 -0.45 -4.44
N VAL A 209 -20.61 -0.49 -5.08
CA VAL A 209 -19.33 -0.49 -4.37
C VAL A 209 -19.13 0.83 -3.64
N ALA A 210 -19.43 1.97 -4.29
CA ALA A 210 -19.33 3.28 -3.67
C ALA A 210 -20.16 3.37 -2.37
N ARG A 211 -21.37 2.79 -2.33
CA ARG A 211 -22.22 2.73 -1.12
C ARG A 211 -21.63 1.91 0.03
N ARG A 212 -20.68 1.01 -0.23
CA ARG A 212 -19.97 0.27 0.83
C ARG A 212 -18.98 1.16 1.57
N PHE A 213 -18.40 2.16 0.88
CA PHE A 213 -17.52 3.17 1.46
C PHE A 213 -18.33 4.33 2.04
N ARG A 214 -18.94 4.08 3.21
CA ARG A 214 -19.84 5.04 3.87
C ARG A 214 -19.12 6.24 4.51
N VAL A 215 -17.84 6.08 4.82
CA VAL A 215 -17.04 7.13 5.48
C VAL A 215 -16.20 7.80 4.41
N LYS A 216 -16.59 9.03 4.05
CA LYS A 216 -15.81 9.89 3.17
C LYS A 216 -15.01 10.88 4.01
N VAL A 217 -13.72 10.99 3.74
CA VAL A 217 -12.83 11.98 4.37
C VAL A 217 -12.28 12.87 3.26
N ASP A 218 -12.75 14.11 3.21
CA ASP A 218 -12.20 15.11 2.30
C ASP A 218 -11.04 15.84 2.97
N PHE A 219 -9.90 15.90 2.29
CA PHE A 219 -8.79 16.74 2.72
C PHE A 219 -9.01 18.16 2.20
N ALA A 220 -9.07 19.12 3.12
CA ALA A 220 -9.19 20.53 2.73
C ALA A 220 -7.90 20.99 2.04
N GLU A 221 -8.03 21.73 0.95
CA GLU A 221 -6.88 22.32 0.22
C GLU A 221 -6.25 23.51 0.96
N ALA A 222 -7.01 24.15 1.85
CA ALA A 222 -6.54 25.26 2.68
C ALA A 222 -7.29 25.33 4.02
N PHE A 223 -6.67 25.93 5.03
CA PHE A 223 -7.26 26.09 6.37
C PHE A 223 -7.08 27.52 6.89
N GLY A 224 -7.93 27.94 7.84
CA GLY A 224 -7.92 29.31 8.37
C GLY A 224 -6.61 29.66 9.09
N ALA A 225 -6.05 30.83 8.81
CA ALA A 225 -4.78 31.29 9.33
C ALA A 225 -4.94 31.96 10.71
N THR A 226 -4.85 31.17 11.77
CA THR A 226 -4.89 31.62 13.16
C THR A 226 -3.48 31.60 13.78
N PRO A 227 -3.25 32.27 14.93
CA PRO A 227 -1.98 32.12 15.65
C PRO A 227 -1.61 30.66 15.93
N GLN A 228 -2.61 29.84 16.27
CA GLN A 228 -2.43 28.41 16.54
C GLN A 228 -2.02 27.65 15.28
N THR A 229 -2.69 27.84 14.15
CA THR A 229 -2.34 27.12 12.90
C THR A 229 -0.98 27.56 12.35
N ARG A 230 -0.61 28.84 12.49
CA ARG A 230 0.74 29.31 12.16
C ARG A 230 1.80 28.61 13.01
N GLN A 231 1.55 28.45 14.31
CA GLN A 231 2.44 27.71 15.20
C GLN A 231 2.53 26.22 14.80
N THR A 232 1.39 25.56 14.52
CA THR A 232 1.37 24.16 14.07
C THR A 232 2.12 23.99 12.75
N THR A 233 1.98 24.92 11.81
CA THR A 233 2.72 24.92 10.54
C THR A 233 4.22 25.08 10.77
N ALA A 234 4.64 25.96 11.69
CA ALA A 234 6.03 26.07 12.10
C ALA A 234 6.57 24.78 12.74
N THR A 235 5.76 24.10 13.56
CA THR A 235 6.11 22.78 14.11
C THR A 235 6.24 21.73 13.02
N PHE A 236 5.37 21.74 12.01
CA PHE A 236 5.47 20.88 10.83
C PHE A 236 6.80 21.10 10.10
N ILE A 237 7.18 22.35 9.82
CA ILE A 237 8.46 22.70 9.17
C ILE A 237 9.64 22.18 10.00
N ALA A 238 9.63 22.39 11.32
CA ALA A 238 10.68 21.89 12.22
C ALA A 238 10.76 20.36 12.24
N HIS A 239 9.61 19.68 12.24
CA HIS A 239 9.54 18.21 12.20
C HIS A 239 10.09 17.67 10.87
N THR A 240 9.73 18.30 9.76
CA THR A 240 10.26 17.99 8.42
C THR A 240 11.78 18.16 8.37
N GLY A 241 12.29 19.27 8.94
CA GLY A 241 13.72 19.51 9.07
C GLY A 241 14.43 18.40 9.84
N LYS A 242 13.89 18.00 10.99
CA LYS A 242 14.46 16.93 11.82
C LYS A 242 14.41 15.57 11.12
N LYS A 243 13.27 15.22 10.50
CA LYS A 243 13.06 13.94 9.81
C LYS A 243 14.01 13.77 8.61
N ARG A 244 14.27 14.85 7.87
CA ARG A 244 15.13 14.84 6.67
C ARG A 244 16.57 15.28 6.93
N GLY A 245 16.93 15.59 8.19
CA GLY A 245 18.27 16.07 8.55
C GLY A 245 18.65 17.38 7.86
N LEU A 246 17.72 18.34 7.76
CA LEU A 246 17.97 19.69 7.20
C LEU A 246 18.57 20.61 8.27
N PRO A 247 19.27 21.70 7.89
CA PRO A 247 19.67 22.75 8.83
C PRO A 247 18.45 23.37 9.51
N ASP A 248 18.64 23.93 10.71
CA ASP A 248 17.58 24.64 11.41
C ASP A 248 17.10 25.86 10.61
N PHE A 249 15.83 26.23 10.78
CA PHE A 249 15.23 27.38 10.13
C PHE A 249 15.18 28.56 11.10
N SER A 250 15.57 29.75 10.65
CA SER A 250 15.40 30.97 11.42
C SER A 250 13.92 31.37 11.51
N ALA A 251 13.58 32.17 12.51
CA ALA A 251 12.21 32.68 12.66
C ALA A 251 11.76 33.48 11.42
N ALA A 252 12.68 34.20 10.78
CA ALA A 252 12.42 34.93 9.54
C ALA A 252 12.17 33.98 8.36
N ALA A 253 12.93 32.88 8.25
CA ALA A 253 12.70 31.86 7.22
C ALA A 253 11.32 31.20 7.38
N VAL A 254 10.95 30.83 8.61
CA VAL A 254 9.62 30.25 8.89
C VAL A 254 8.51 31.24 8.56
N ALA A 255 8.65 32.52 8.94
CA ALA A 255 7.67 33.55 8.58
C ALA A 255 7.51 33.68 7.06
N ARG A 256 8.61 33.67 6.30
CA ARG A 256 8.58 33.73 4.83
C ARG A 256 7.91 32.50 4.21
N MET A 257 8.14 31.31 4.77
CA MET A 257 7.42 30.10 4.35
C MET A 257 5.92 30.20 4.64
N LEU A 258 5.51 30.72 5.79
CA LEU A 258 4.10 30.94 6.10
C LEU A 258 3.44 31.89 5.09
N GLU A 259 4.08 32.99 4.75
CA GLU A 259 3.60 33.89 3.69
C GLU A 259 3.46 33.18 2.35
N GLN A 260 4.40 32.29 2.02
CA GLN A 260 4.28 31.47 0.82
C GLN A 260 3.06 30.54 0.87
N THR A 261 2.73 29.94 2.02
CA THR A 261 1.49 29.14 2.15
C THR A 261 0.21 29.97 1.97
N HIS A 262 0.25 31.26 2.31
CA HIS A 262 -0.86 32.18 2.02
C HIS A 262 -0.98 32.47 0.53
N ARG A 263 0.16 32.65 -0.14
CA ARG A 263 0.23 32.88 -1.58
C ARG A 263 -0.27 31.66 -2.36
N GLU A 264 0.10 30.45 -1.94
CA GLU A 264 -0.37 29.20 -2.55
C GLU A 264 -1.87 28.96 -2.36
N ALA A 265 -2.46 29.49 -1.29
CA ALA A 265 -3.90 29.44 -1.06
C ALA A 265 -4.68 30.55 -1.78
N ASP A 266 -3.99 31.48 -2.45
CA ASP A 266 -4.56 32.70 -3.03
C ASP A 266 -5.45 33.48 -2.03
N ASP A 267 -5.15 33.39 -0.72
CA ASP A 267 -5.99 33.94 0.35
C ASP A 267 -5.16 34.41 1.57
N GLN A 268 -5.26 35.70 1.90
CA GLN A 268 -4.56 36.30 3.05
C GLN A 268 -5.03 35.77 4.41
N ARG A 269 -6.21 35.15 4.47
CA ARG A 269 -6.80 34.61 5.70
C ARG A 269 -6.69 33.09 5.80
N ARG A 270 -6.10 32.42 4.81
CA ARG A 270 -5.94 30.95 4.80
C ARG A 270 -4.53 30.55 4.42
N GLN A 271 -4.12 29.37 4.88
CA GLN A 271 -2.85 28.75 4.53
C GLN A 271 -3.14 27.51 3.67
N SER A 272 -2.29 27.27 2.68
CA SER A 272 -2.31 26.06 1.86
C SER A 272 -2.10 24.81 2.73
N ALA A 273 -2.89 23.77 2.47
CA ALA A 273 -2.74 22.44 3.04
C ALA A 273 -1.96 21.50 2.12
N LEU A 274 -1.42 22.01 1.01
CA LEU A 274 -0.53 21.25 0.12
C LEU A 274 0.86 21.14 0.75
N PHE A 275 0.94 20.42 1.87
CA PHE A 275 2.15 20.29 2.70
C PHE A 275 3.37 19.77 1.93
N ALA A 276 3.15 19.01 0.86
CA ALA A 276 4.21 18.56 -0.04
C ALA A 276 4.95 19.74 -0.72
N GLN A 277 4.24 20.82 -1.06
CA GLN A 277 4.85 22.04 -1.62
C GLN A 277 5.69 22.77 -0.57
N THR A 278 5.17 22.90 0.65
CA THR A 278 5.91 23.48 1.78
C THR A 278 7.16 22.67 2.12
N GLU A 279 7.07 21.34 2.09
CA GLU A 279 8.19 20.44 2.31
C GLU A 279 9.23 20.52 1.18
N ALA A 280 8.80 20.56 -0.08
CA ALA A 280 9.70 20.77 -1.22
C ALA A 280 10.46 22.10 -1.10
N LEU A 281 9.76 23.18 -0.77
CA LEU A 281 10.38 24.49 -0.53
C LEU A 281 11.39 24.43 0.62
N ALA A 282 11.08 23.76 1.73
CA ALA A 282 12.00 23.59 2.84
C ALA A 282 13.31 22.89 2.39
N ILE A 283 13.20 21.86 1.55
CA ILE A 283 14.35 21.11 1.05
C ILE A 283 15.18 21.97 0.09
N GLU A 284 14.55 22.67 -0.85
CA GLU A 284 15.23 23.56 -1.79
C GLU A 284 15.99 24.68 -1.06
N SER A 285 15.36 25.32 -0.08
CA SER A 285 16.00 26.35 0.74
C SER A 285 17.12 25.82 1.61
N ALA A 286 16.98 24.62 2.17
CA ALA A 286 18.04 23.95 2.91
C ALA A 286 19.25 23.64 2.02
N ALA A 287 19.02 23.24 0.76
CA ALA A 287 20.08 23.02 -0.21
C ALA A 287 20.83 24.32 -0.54
N LEU A 288 20.12 25.44 -0.73
CA LEU A 288 20.73 26.75 -0.96
C LEU A 288 21.52 27.24 0.25
N CYS A 289 20.99 27.07 1.46
CA CYS A 289 21.71 27.36 2.70
C CYS A 289 23.04 26.59 2.77
N ARG A 290 23.03 25.30 2.44
CA ARG A 290 24.25 24.49 2.39
C ARG A 290 25.22 24.95 1.32
N ALA A 291 24.72 25.30 0.13
CA ALA A 291 25.53 25.78 -0.98
C ALA A 291 26.29 27.07 -0.62
N ARG A 292 25.71 27.95 0.21
CA ARG A 292 26.40 29.13 0.76
C ARG A 292 27.17 28.86 2.06
N SER A 293 27.38 27.59 2.44
CA SER A 293 28.02 27.17 3.70
C SER A 293 27.35 27.74 4.97
N GLY A 294 26.03 27.96 4.92
CA GLY A 294 25.23 28.43 6.05
C GLY A 294 24.88 27.30 7.02
N THR A 295 24.85 27.62 8.32
CA THR A 295 24.45 26.70 9.39
C THR A 295 22.96 26.72 9.71
N ARG A 296 22.25 27.75 9.26
CA ARG A 296 20.83 27.98 9.48
C ARG A 296 20.20 28.57 8.22
N VAL A 297 19.03 28.05 7.84
CA VAL A 297 18.23 28.54 6.72
C VAL A 297 17.64 29.90 7.10
N GLU A 298 17.90 30.91 6.28
CA GLU A 298 17.43 32.28 6.44
C GLU A 298 16.37 32.63 5.40
N ALA A 299 15.63 33.74 5.59
CA ALA A 299 14.60 34.18 4.65
C ALA A 299 15.13 34.33 3.21
N ALA A 300 16.38 34.79 3.06
CA ALA A 300 17.03 34.90 1.76
C ALA A 300 17.18 33.56 1.01
N ASP A 301 17.33 32.44 1.74
CA ASP A 301 17.37 31.10 1.13
C ASP A 301 15.98 30.66 0.64
N ILE A 302 14.91 31.10 1.33
CA ILE A 302 13.53 30.89 0.89
C ILE A 302 13.27 31.66 -0.39
N ASP A 303 13.62 32.95 -0.41
CA ASP A 303 13.43 33.81 -1.57
C ASP A 303 14.24 33.34 -2.78
N ALA A 304 15.49 32.93 -2.56
CA ALA A 304 16.32 32.37 -3.61
C ALA A 304 15.75 31.05 -4.16
N ALA A 305 15.16 30.19 -3.33
CA ALA A 305 14.49 28.97 -3.77
C ALA A 305 13.26 29.29 -4.63
N LEU A 306 12.42 30.23 -4.17
CA LEU A 306 11.24 30.68 -4.91
C LEU A 306 11.62 31.33 -6.24
N GLN A 307 12.64 32.18 -6.27
CA GLN A 307 13.13 32.79 -7.50
C GLN A 307 13.68 31.75 -8.46
N ALA A 308 14.48 30.79 -7.96
CA ALA A 308 14.98 29.69 -8.78
C ALA A 308 13.84 28.85 -9.35
N ARG A 309 12.74 28.62 -8.60
CA ARG A 309 11.54 27.97 -9.11
C ARG A 309 10.89 28.78 -10.22
N THR A 310 10.67 30.08 -10.04
CA THR A 310 10.13 30.96 -11.09
C THR A 310 10.97 30.91 -12.37
N LEU A 311 12.30 31.01 -12.26
CA LEU A 311 13.20 30.98 -13.41
C LEU A 311 13.17 29.67 -14.20
N ARG A 312 12.78 28.55 -13.57
CA ARG A 312 12.63 27.25 -14.26
C ARG A 312 11.37 27.19 -15.12
N HIS A 313 10.34 28.00 -14.82
CA HIS A 313 9.03 27.88 -15.46
C HIS A 313 8.56 29.15 -16.19
N ASN A 314 9.25 30.29 -16.07
CA ASN A 314 8.78 31.57 -16.62
C ASN A 314 9.09 31.84 -18.10
N TYR A 315 9.62 30.87 -18.84
CA TYR A 315 9.90 31.04 -20.27
C TYR A 315 8.66 31.50 -21.09
N PRO A 316 7.44 30.95 -20.87
CA PRO A 316 6.25 31.44 -21.57
C PRO A 316 5.93 32.91 -21.28
N GLU A 317 6.12 33.36 -20.03
CA GLU A 317 5.94 34.77 -19.65
C GLU A 317 6.99 35.65 -20.33
N GLN A 318 8.26 35.23 -20.35
CA GLN A 318 9.34 35.94 -21.03
C GLN A 318 9.04 36.12 -22.52
N ARG A 319 8.61 35.06 -23.21
CA ARG A 319 8.23 35.13 -24.63
C ARG A 319 7.10 36.12 -24.88
N LEU A 320 6.12 36.19 -23.99
CA LEU A 320 5.04 37.17 -24.11
C LEU A 320 5.52 38.60 -23.86
N HIS A 321 6.45 38.83 -22.93
CA HIS A 321 7.07 40.15 -22.75
C HIS A 321 7.95 40.57 -23.92
N GLU A 322 8.64 39.63 -24.57
CA GLU A 322 9.40 39.89 -25.80
C GLU A 322 8.47 40.41 -26.90
N THR A 323 7.26 39.85 -27.08
CA THR A 323 6.31 40.36 -28.09
C THR A 323 5.87 41.81 -27.86
N ILE A 324 5.84 42.28 -26.60
CA ILE A 324 5.59 43.70 -26.29
C ILE A 324 6.81 44.53 -26.68
N THR A 325 8.01 44.04 -26.37
CA THR A 325 9.28 44.72 -26.61
C THR A 325 9.58 44.85 -28.11
N ASP A 326 9.26 43.81 -28.88
CA ASP A 326 9.41 43.76 -30.34
C ASP A 326 8.33 44.56 -31.09
N GLY A 327 7.32 45.07 -30.37
CA GLY A 327 6.24 45.87 -30.93
C GLY A 327 5.14 45.07 -31.65
N GLU A 328 5.16 43.75 -31.56
CA GLU A 328 4.07 42.88 -32.04
C GLU A 328 2.78 43.10 -31.23
N ARG A 329 2.92 43.39 -29.93
CA ARG A 329 1.84 43.78 -29.03
C ARG A 329 2.01 45.23 -28.57
N LEU A 330 1.05 46.07 -28.94
CA LEU A 330 1.02 47.48 -28.55
C LEU A 330 0.43 47.64 -27.15
N LEU A 331 1.22 48.19 -26.22
CA LEU A 331 0.77 48.51 -24.87
C LEU A 331 1.08 49.96 -24.51
N SER A 332 0.05 50.77 -24.24
CA SER A 332 0.23 52.17 -23.83
C SER A 332 0.40 52.24 -22.31
N LEU A 333 1.62 52.52 -21.84
CA LEU A 333 1.94 52.66 -20.40
C LEU A 333 1.89 54.11 -19.90
N HIS A 334 1.92 55.08 -20.81
CA HIS A 334 1.98 56.51 -20.48
C HIS A 334 0.98 57.29 -21.34
N GLY A 335 0.55 58.44 -20.82
CA GLY A 335 -0.41 59.31 -21.50
C GLY A 335 -1.87 58.94 -21.22
N MET A 336 -2.77 59.54 -21.98
CA MET A 336 -4.22 59.30 -21.90
C MET A 336 -4.74 59.00 -23.30
N HIS A 337 -5.49 57.92 -23.44
CA HIS A 337 -6.21 57.57 -24.66
C HIS A 337 -7.70 57.38 -24.34
N VAL A 338 -8.58 58.05 -25.09
CA VAL A 338 -10.04 57.93 -24.91
C VAL A 338 -10.50 56.55 -25.40
N GLY A 339 -11.13 55.77 -24.52
CA GLY A 339 -11.67 54.45 -24.85
C GLY A 339 -10.68 53.28 -24.77
N GLN A 340 -9.46 53.51 -24.26
CA GLN A 340 -8.46 52.46 -24.03
C GLN A 340 -8.24 52.24 -22.53
N ILE A 341 -8.22 50.98 -22.12
CA ILE A 341 -7.91 50.56 -20.74
C ILE A 341 -7.00 49.34 -20.85
N ASN A 342 -5.93 49.28 -20.06
CA ASN A 342 -5.11 48.07 -19.95
C ASN A 342 -5.83 47.14 -18.98
N ALA A 343 -6.40 46.05 -19.49
CA ALA A 343 -7.00 45.03 -18.65
C ALA A 343 -5.91 44.10 -18.09
N LEU A 344 -6.17 43.53 -16.92
CA LEU A 344 -5.29 42.54 -16.30
C LEU A 344 -5.90 41.15 -16.51
N THR A 345 -5.10 40.23 -17.06
CA THR A 345 -5.46 38.83 -17.17
C THR A 345 -4.48 37.98 -16.37
N GLN A 346 -4.93 36.78 -15.98
CA GLN A 346 -4.09 35.76 -15.37
C GLN A 346 -4.01 34.57 -16.31
N ILE A 347 -2.79 34.13 -16.57
CA ILE A 347 -2.53 32.90 -17.32
C ILE A 347 -2.08 31.85 -16.30
N ASP A 348 -2.76 30.70 -16.30
CA ASP A 348 -2.44 29.54 -15.47
C ASP A 348 -2.02 28.37 -16.34
N LEU A 349 -0.75 27.98 -16.25
CA LEU A 349 -0.18 26.84 -16.94
C LEU A 349 -0.17 25.57 -16.07
N GLY A 350 -0.69 25.65 -14.84
CA GLY A 350 -0.68 24.59 -13.83
C GLY A 350 0.58 24.60 -12.98
N ASP A 351 1.76 24.63 -13.58
CA ASP A 351 3.06 24.70 -12.89
C ASP A 351 3.56 26.14 -12.69
N TYR A 352 3.04 27.09 -13.48
CA TYR A 352 3.39 28.50 -13.43
C TYR A 352 2.20 29.40 -13.73
N ARG A 353 2.07 30.47 -12.94
CA ARG A 353 1.00 31.47 -13.04
C ARG A 353 1.61 32.84 -13.13
N PHE A 354 1.16 33.63 -14.10
CA PHE A 354 1.61 35.00 -14.26
C PHE A 354 0.49 35.90 -14.78
N GLY A 355 0.60 37.19 -14.48
CA GLY A 355 -0.32 38.21 -14.98
C GLY A 355 0.18 38.74 -16.31
N PHE A 356 -0.73 38.95 -17.26
CA PHE A 356 -0.39 39.59 -18.52
C PHE A 356 -1.41 40.67 -18.89
N PRO A 357 -0.98 41.88 -19.27
CA PRO A 357 -1.90 42.93 -19.65
C PRO A 357 -2.44 42.70 -21.07
N VAL A 358 -3.71 43.03 -21.30
CA VAL A 358 -4.38 42.94 -22.61
C VAL A 358 -5.16 44.19 -22.96
#